data_AF-A0A6G4BX23-F1
#
_entry.id   AF-A0A6G4BX23-F1
#
_cell.length_a   1.000
_cell.length_b   1.000
_cell.length_c   1.000
_cell.angle_alpha   90.00
_cell.angle_beta   90.00
_cell.angle_gamma   90.00
#
_symmetry.space_group_name_H-M   'P 1'
#
loop_
_entity.id
_entity.type
_entity.pdbx_description
1 polymer ?
#
loop_
_entity_poly.entity_id
_entity_poly.type
_entity_poly.pdbx_seq_one_letter_code
_entity_poly.pdbx_strand_id
1 'polypeptide(L)'
;MRMPVELMQVFLPRVNLEIAVEADEHSAACRQLDILRAMLYSRGLAPTLAPFATNYSLNAYAGINGRSSDLTKDKLHKGLQTGINLKDAKVEGWPYELSLMCLRGDPEQLSNTVREDVFLSAVQDSLLWRNLEDKNPPAKVIRAALAKAPLMPDISSSILHMWQALENIIRIQSEITYRTSLLLAELCAPIQPRSLTYDTAKKSYGDRSKIAHGSSSSVDIFQWMRAWGLLQKTCQAILLRGGIPSADELTRELLAH
;
A
#
# COMPACT_ATOMS: atom_id res chain seq x y z
N MET A 1 -3.57 -21.37 9.45
CA MET A 1 -2.74 -22.46 8.87
C MET A 1 -1.29 -22.17 9.25
N ARG A 2 -0.61 -23.09 9.93
CA ARG A 2 0.83 -22.94 10.23
C ARG A 2 1.63 -23.17 8.95
N MET A 3 2.60 -22.31 8.67
CA MET A 3 3.39 -22.37 7.44
C MET A 3 4.71 -23.13 7.65
N PRO A 4 5.09 -24.04 6.72
CA PRO A 4 6.42 -24.63 6.72
C PRO A 4 7.52 -23.57 6.52
N VAL A 5 8.66 -23.77 7.15
CA VAL A 5 9.82 -22.85 7.09
C VAL A 5 10.38 -22.77 5.67
N GLU A 6 10.35 -23.90 4.97
CA GLU A 6 10.82 -24.05 3.59
C GLU A 6 10.03 -23.12 2.66
N LEU A 7 8.73 -22.97 2.90
CA LEU A 7 7.89 -22.07 2.12
C LEU A 7 8.20 -20.61 2.42
N MET A 8 8.55 -20.27 3.66
CA MET A 8 9.02 -18.92 4.00
C MET A 8 10.33 -18.57 3.29
N GLN A 9 11.25 -19.52 3.15
CA GLN A 9 12.52 -19.29 2.44
C GLN A 9 12.32 -18.99 0.95
N VAL A 10 11.28 -19.55 0.31
CA VAL A 10 10.95 -19.27 -1.10
C VAL A 10 10.50 -17.81 -1.29
N PHE A 11 9.63 -17.31 -0.41
CA PHE A 11 9.05 -15.97 -0.53
C PHE A 11 9.87 -14.87 0.15
N LEU A 12 10.75 -15.23 1.09
CA LEU A 12 11.65 -14.33 1.81
C LEU A 12 13.12 -14.75 1.68
N PRO A 13 13.68 -14.82 0.45
CA PRO A 13 15.10 -15.13 0.29
C PRO A 13 16.00 -14.06 0.91
N ARG A 14 15.49 -12.82 1.03
CA ARG A 14 16.08 -11.71 1.79
C ARG A 14 14.97 -10.90 2.44
N VAL A 15 15.10 -10.62 3.72
CA VAL A 15 14.17 -9.75 4.47
C VAL A 15 14.82 -8.39 4.60
N ASN A 16 14.24 -7.39 3.94
CA ASN A 16 14.79 -6.03 3.93
C ASN A 16 14.27 -5.17 5.09
N LEU A 17 13.09 -5.52 5.62
CA LEU A 17 12.44 -4.79 6.70
C LEU A 17 11.43 -5.71 7.41
N GLU A 18 11.38 -5.62 8.73
CA GLU A 18 10.31 -6.17 9.56
C GLU A 18 9.53 -5.02 10.19
N ILE A 19 8.21 -5.14 10.25
CA ILE A 19 7.34 -4.16 10.90
C ILE A 19 6.59 -4.90 12.01
N ALA A 20 6.78 -4.44 13.25
CA ALA A 20 6.02 -4.89 14.39
C ALA A 20 4.72 -4.09 14.50
N VAL A 21 3.62 -4.78 14.77
CA VAL A 21 2.30 -4.19 14.97
C VAL A 21 1.69 -4.85 16.20
N GLU A 22 1.19 -4.03 17.13
CA GLU A 22 0.40 -4.53 18.25
C GLU A 22 -1.05 -4.76 17.78
N ALA A 23 -1.49 -6.01 17.85
CA ALA A 23 -2.85 -6.43 17.48
C ALA A 23 -3.21 -7.75 18.14
N ASP A 24 -4.47 -7.88 18.56
CA ASP A 24 -4.99 -9.11 19.18
C ASP A 24 -5.16 -10.25 18.16
N GLU A 25 -5.40 -9.89 16.89
CA GLU A 25 -5.67 -10.84 15.81
C GLU A 25 -4.84 -10.55 14.56
N HIS A 26 -4.52 -11.61 13.81
CA HIS A 26 -3.81 -11.53 12.53
C HIS A 26 -4.51 -10.60 11.52
N SER A 27 -5.84 -10.66 11.44
CA SER A 27 -6.65 -9.81 10.55
C SER A 27 -6.47 -8.32 10.85
N ALA A 28 -6.44 -7.97 12.14
CA ALA A 28 -6.21 -6.61 12.62
C ALA A 28 -4.77 -6.17 12.31
N ALA A 29 -3.77 -7.03 12.53
CA ALA A 29 -2.38 -6.75 12.16
C ALA A 29 -2.23 -6.45 10.66
N CYS A 30 -2.82 -7.29 9.79
CA CYS A 30 -2.83 -7.09 8.34
C CYS A 30 -3.48 -5.75 7.95
N ARG A 31 -4.63 -5.41 8.54
CA ARG A 31 -5.29 -4.11 8.29
C ARG A 31 -4.38 -2.94 8.65
N GLN A 32 -3.75 -2.98 9.83
CA GLN A 32 -2.86 -1.92 10.28
C GLN A 32 -1.64 -1.77 9.36
N LEU A 33 -1.05 -2.90 8.94
CA LEU A 33 0.06 -2.91 8.00
C LEU A 33 -0.33 -2.33 6.64
N ASP A 34 -1.52 -2.65 6.12
CA ASP A 34 -1.99 -2.08 4.85
C ASP A 34 -2.21 -0.58 4.92
N ILE A 35 -2.75 -0.08 6.04
CA ILE A 35 -2.90 1.37 6.26
C ILE A 35 -1.52 2.01 6.23
N LEU A 36 -0.58 1.47 7.01
CA LEU A 36 0.80 1.97 7.06
C LEU A 36 1.48 1.97 5.70
N ARG A 37 1.34 0.89 4.93
CA ARG A 37 1.89 0.80 3.57
C ARG A 37 1.28 1.84 2.65
N ALA A 38 -0.04 2.04 2.67
CA ALA A 38 -0.68 3.09 1.88
C ALA A 38 -0.13 4.48 2.23
N MET A 39 0.10 4.77 3.52
CA MET A 39 0.68 6.05 3.95
C MET A 39 2.15 6.19 3.52
N LEU A 40 2.96 5.15 3.66
CA LEU A 40 4.34 5.13 3.16
C LEU A 40 4.40 5.34 1.65
N TYR A 41 3.51 4.67 0.90
CA TYR A 41 3.40 4.83 -0.55
C TYR A 41 2.98 6.23 -0.91
N SER A 42 2.01 6.82 -0.20
CA SER A 42 1.62 8.21 -0.42
C SER A 42 2.81 9.18 -0.25
N ARG A 43 3.82 8.82 0.54
CA ARG A 43 5.06 9.59 0.75
C ARG A 43 6.20 9.23 -0.21
N GLY A 44 5.92 8.49 -1.28
CA GLY A 44 6.89 8.17 -2.33
C GLY A 44 7.75 6.94 -2.05
N LEU A 45 7.39 6.11 -1.06
CA LEU A 45 8.01 4.78 -0.93
C LEU A 45 7.56 3.91 -2.12
N ALA A 46 8.51 3.19 -2.72
CA ALA A 46 8.21 2.18 -3.72
C ALA A 46 7.30 1.10 -3.13
N PRO A 47 6.38 0.52 -3.93
CA PRO A 47 5.60 -0.62 -3.51
C PRO A 47 6.45 -1.76 -2.97
N THR A 48 5.90 -2.44 -1.96
CA THR A 48 6.55 -3.52 -1.22
C THR A 48 5.66 -4.76 -1.22
N LEU A 49 6.19 -5.89 -0.72
CA LEU A 49 5.45 -7.12 -0.45
C LEU A 49 5.61 -7.48 1.02
N ALA A 50 4.55 -8.01 1.64
CA ALA A 50 4.61 -8.59 2.97
C ALA A 50 4.05 -10.03 2.93
N PRO A 51 4.87 -11.03 2.56
CA PRO A 51 4.37 -12.38 2.31
C PRO A 51 3.85 -13.10 3.55
N PHE A 52 4.38 -12.78 4.73
CA PHE A 52 4.03 -13.43 5.98
C PHE A 52 3.88 -12.45 7.14
N ALA A 53 3.13 -12.88 8.14
CA ALA A 53 3.11 -12.30 9.47
C ALA A 53 3.57 -13.37 10.47
N THR A 54 4.33 -12.96 11.48
CA THR A 54 4.84 -13.83 12.54
C THR A 54 4.64 -13.17 13.90
N ASN A 55 4.44 -13.96 14.96
CA ASN A 55 4.33 -13.43 16.33
C ASN A 55 5.69 -13.12 16.97
N TYR A 56 6.78 -13.48 16.30
CA TYR A 56 8.15 -13.11 16.66
C TYR A 56 8.90 -12.64 15.41
N SER A 57 9.88 -11.77 15.58
CA SER A 57 10.85 -11.41 14.54
C SER A 57 11.51 -12.67 13.94
N LEU A 58 11.82 -12.66 12.65
CA LEU A 58 12.56 -13.76 12.02
C LEU A 58 13.97 -13.88 12.58
N ASN A 59 14.55 -12.77 13.06
CA ASN A 59 15.81 -12.78 13.78
C ASN A 59 15.70 -13.51 15.12
N ALA A 60 14.57 -13.37 15.82
CA ALA A 60 14.31 -14.12 17.04
C ALA A 60 14.12 -15.62 16.75
N TYR A 61 13.53 -15.96 15.60
CA TYR A 61 13.43 -17.34 15.14
C TYR A 61 14.79 -17.95 14.75
N ALA A 62 15.71 -17.14 14.20
CA ALA A 62 17.04 -17.61 13.83
C ALA A 62 17.75 -18.27 15.03
N GLY A 63 18.18 -19.52 14.86
CA GLY A 63 18.86 -20.29 15.92
C GLY A 63 17.93 -20.97 16.94
N ILE A 64 16.61 -20.89 16.81
CA ILE A 64 15.67 -21.51 17.78
C ILE A 64 15.90 -23.01 17.97
N ASN A 65 16.15 -23.74 16.88
CA ASN A 65 16.44 -25.18 16.91
C ASN A 65 17.78 -25.46 17.59
N GLY A 66 18.79 -24.61 17.36
CA GLY A 66 20.09 -24.72 18.01
C GLY A 66 20.02 -24.41 19.51
N ARG A 67 19.24 -23.40 19.92
CA ARG A 67 19.04 -23.04 21.33
C ARG A 67 18.22 -24.08 22.11
N SER A 68 17.32 -24.77 21.41
CA SER A 68 16.47 -25.80 22.03
C SER A 68 17.20 -27.14 22.22
N SER A 69 18.43 -27.26 21.72
CA SER A 69 19.28 -28.44 21.85
C SER A 69 20.54 -28.11 22.65
N ASP A 70 20.72 -28.77 23.78
CA ASP A 70 21.85 -28.58 24.68
C ASP A 70 23.20 -28.92 24.01
N LEU A 71 23.19 -29.72 22.94
CA LEU A 71 24.37 -30.13 22.18
C LEU A 71 24.84 -29.10 21.14
N THR A 72 23.97 -28.18 20.73
CA THR A 72 24.20 -27.26 19.61
C THR A 72 24.14 -25.80 20.02
N LYS A 73 23.55 -25.48 21.19
CA LYS A 73 23.47 -24.12 21.72
C LYS A 73 24.84 -23.44 21.80
N ASP A 74 25.83 -24.09 22.40
CA ASP A 74 27.17 -23.52 22.57
C ASP A 74 27.96 -23.40 21.25
N LYS A 75 27.47 -24.05 20.18
CA LYS A 75 28.05 -23.97 18.83
C LYS A 75 27.44 -22.86 17.99
N LEU A 76 26.35 -22.22 18.44
CA LEU A 76 25.78 -21.06 17.75
C LEU A 76 26.69 -19.84 17.91
N HIS A 77 26.61 -18.92 16.94
CA HIS A 77 27.22 -17.59 17.08
C HIS A 77 26.71 -16.91 18.37
N LYS A 78 27.57 -16.18 19.09
CA LYS A 78 27.25 -15.63 20.44
C LYS A 78 25.90 -14.90 20.50
N GLY A 79 25.58 -14.10 19.48
CA GLY A 79 24.32 -13.35 19.39
C GLY A 79 23.06 -14.21 19.20
N LEU A 80 23.20 -15.50 18.91
CA LEU A 80 22.10 -16.46 18.73
C LEU A 80 22.00 -17.50 19.85
N GLN A 81 22.91 -17.48 20.83
CA GLN A 81 22.89 -18.42 21.97
C GLN A 81 21.79 -18.11 22.99
N THR A 82 21.29 -16.88 22.98
CA THR A 82 20.18 -16.38 23.82
C THR A 82 18.96 -16.05 22.97
N GLY A 83 17.78 -15.96 23.61
CA GLY A 83 16.51 -15.68 22.95
C GLY A 83 15.49 -16.82 23.10
N ILE A 84 14.40 -16.73 22.34
CA ILE A 84 13.29 -17.70 22.40
C ILE A 84 13.76 -19.12 22.06
N ASN A 85 13.17 -20.11 22.72
CA ASN A 85 13.36 -21.54 22.44
C ASN A 85 12.00 -22.24 22.31
N LEU A 86 11.98 -23.49 21.82
CA LEU A 86 10.75 -24.25 21.58
C LEU A 86 10.00 -24.68 22.85
N LYS A 87 10.66 -24.66 24.02
CA LYS A 87 10.07 -25.03 25.31
C LYS A 87 9.25 -23.87 25.89
N ASP A 88 9.71 -22.64 25.66
CA ASP A 88 9.19 -21.45 26.35
C ASP A 88 8.31 -20.56 25.47
N ALA A 89 8.29 -20.80 24.15
CA ALA A 89 7.53 -19.97 23.21
C ALA A 89 6.86 -20.79 22.10
N LYS A 90 5.61 -20.44 21.82
CA LYS A 90 4.85 -20.96 20.69
C LYS A 90 5.05 -20.03 19.49
N VAL A 91 5.95 -20.39 18.58
CA VAL A 91 6.18 -19.62 17.36
C VAL A 91 5.12 -19.96 16.31
N GLU A 92 4.48 -18.93 15.76
CA GLU A 92 3.45 -19.05 14.73
C GLU A 92 3.72 -18.07 13.59
N GLY A 93 3.42 -18.53 12.37
CA GLY A 93 3.52 -17.75 11.15
C GLY A 93 2.29 -17.98 10.29
N TRP A 94 1.79 -16.91 9.67
CA TRP A 94 0.61 -16.89 8.83
C TRP A 94 0.94 -16.29 7.46
N PRO A 95 0.36 -16.82 6.37
CA PRO A 95 0.50 -16.21 5.06
C PRO A 95 -0.28 -14.90 5.01
N TYR A 96 0.25 -13.93 4.27
CA TYR A 96 -0.44 -12.69 3.95
C TYR A 96 -0.48 -12.43 2.44
N GLU A 97 0.63 -11.99 1.83
CA GLU A 97 0.71 -11.72 0.38
C GLU A 97 1.68 -12.66 -0.31
N LEU A 98 1.24 -13.89 -0.59
CA LEU A 98 2.03 -14.91 -1.30
C LEU A 98 2.15 -14.61 -2.81
N SER A 99 2.70 -13.45 -3.15
CA SER A 99 2.99 -13.03 -4.51
C SER A 99 4.50 -13.02 -4.76
N LEU A 100 4.91 -13.44 -5.95
CA LEU A 100 6.28 -13.29 -6.46
C LEU A 100 6.43 -12.04 -7.34
N MET A 101 5.35 -11.28 -7.52
CA MET A 101 5.29 -10.11 -8.39
C MET A 101 4.88 -8.87 -7.60
N CYS A 102 5.59 -7.78 -7.87
CA CYS A 102 5.27 -6.44 -7.36
C CYS A 102 5.68 -5.41 -8.40
N LEU A 103 4.72 -4.63 -8.90
CA LEU A 103 4.99 -3.47 -9.74
C LEU A 103 5.64 -2.39 -8.87
N ARG A 104 6.85 -1.94 -9.22
CA ARG A 104 7.64 -1.03 -8.37
C ARG A 104 7.70 0.41 -8.86
N GLY A 105 7.24 0.69 -10.08
CA GLY A 105 7.41 2.00 -10.72
C GLY A 105 8.87 2.30 -11.09
N ASP A 106 9.15 3.57 -11.36
CA ASP A 106 10.48 4.09 -11.70
C ASP A 106 11.32 4.33 -10.44
N PRO A 107 12.52 3.72 -10.34
CA PRO A 107 13.42 3.89 -9.19
C PRO A 107 13.97 5.30 -9.01
N GLU A 108 13.93 6.16 -10.03
CA GLU A 108 14.35 7.56 -9.91
C GLU A 108 13.30 8.43 -9.20
N GLN A 109 12.04 7.99 -9.20
CA GLN A 109 10.91 8.73 -8.63
C GLN A 109 10.40 8.16 -7.31
N LEU A 110 10.68 6.88 -7.03
CA LEU A 110 10.22 6.17 -5.83
C LEU A 110 11.40 5.67 -5.00
N SER A 111 11.29 5.83 -3.68
CA SER A 111 12.36 5.44 -2.76
C SER A 111 12.25 3.97 -2.35
N ASN A 112 13.38 3.26 -2.35
CA ASN A 112 13.48 1.90 -1.81
C ASN A 112 13.90 1.87 -0.34
N THR A 113 14.13 3.04 0.26
CA THR A 113 14.65 3.17 1.63
C THR A 113 13.59 3.84 2.49
N VAL A 114 13.22 3.16 3.57
CA VAL A 114 12.35 3.74 4.60
C VAL A 114 13.23 4.59 5.52
N ARG A 115 13.15 5.91 5.36
CA ARG A 115 13.79 6.85 6.29
C ARG A 115 12.92 7.02 7.54
N GLU A 116 13.57 7.32 8.66
CA GLU A 116 12.91 7.46 9.96
C GLU A 116 11.84 8.56 9.96
N ASP A 117 12.15 9.74 9.39
CA ASP A 117 11.21 10.86 9.25
C ASP A 117 9.94 10.47 8.48
N VAL A 118 10.11 9.75 7.38
CA VAL A 118 9.02 9.26 6.53
C VAL A 118 8.19 8.22 7.27
N PHE A 119 8.85 7.30 7.99
CA PHE A 119 8.19 6.25 8.75
C PHE A 119 7.33 6.83 9.89
N LEU A 120 7.90 7.70 10.72
CA LEU A 120 7.19 8.32 11.84
C LEU A 120 5.98 9.13 11.35
N SER A 121 6.15 9.86 10.24
CA SER A 121 5.05 10.60 9.66
C SER A 121 3.96 9.68 9.09
N ALA A 122 4.35 8.58 8.42
CA ALA A 122 3.39 7.59 7.92
C ALA A 122 2.63 6.89 9.06
N VAL A 123 3.25 6.69 10.23
CA VAL A 123 2.58 6.17 11.43
C VAL A 123 1.51 7.16 11.91
N GLN A 124 1.83 8.45 12.00
CA GLN A 124 0.84 9.48 12.37
C GLN A 124 -0.32 9.53 11.37
N ASP A 125 0.00 9.55 10.07
CA ASP A 125 -0.99 9.54 9.00
C ASP A 125 -1.87 8.28 9.05
N SER A 126 -1.31 7.15 9.47
CA SER A 126 -2.04 5.89 9.60
C SER A 126 -3.09 5.94 10.71
N LEU A 127 -2.80 6.62 11.81
CA LEU A 127 -3.75 6.84 12.90
C LEU A 127 -4.90 7.73 12.44
N LEU A 128 -4.59 8.80 11.71
CA LEU A 128 -5.60 9.67 11.11
C LEU A 128 -6.46 8.92 10.09
N TRP A 129 -5.84 8.16 9.18
CA TRP A 129 -6.53 7.40 8.16
C TRP A 129 -7.45 6.33 8.74
N ARG A 130 -7.04 5.67 9.83
CA ARG A 130 -7.90 4.72 10.55
C ARG A 130 -9.21 5.38 10.98
N ASN A 131 -9.12 6.56 11.59
CA ASN A 131 -10.29 7.33 12.00
C ASN A 131 -11.15 7.77 10.80
N LEU A 132 -10.52 8.04 9.64
CA LEU A 132 -11.24 8.36 8.41
C LEU A 132 -12.03 7.17 7.87
N GLU A 133 -11.46 5.96 7.88
CA GLU A 133 -12.18 4.77 7.43
C GLU A 133 -13.41 4.47 8.29
N ASP A 134 -13.31 4.70 9.60
CA ASP A 134 -14.39 4.43 10.54
C ASP A 134 -15.57 5.42 10.33
N LYS A 135 -15.28 6.66 9.92
CA LYS A 135 -16.28 7.71 9.63
C LYS A 135 -16.79 7.68 8.19
N ASN A 136 -15.93 7.32 7.24
CA ASN A 136 -16.17 7.35 5.80
C ASN A 136 -15.70 6.03 5.17
N PRO A 137 -16.57 5.00 5.11
CA PRO A 137 -16.22 3.70 4.53
C PRO A 137 -15.59 3.73 3.13
N PRO A 138 -15.91 4.68 2.22
CA PRO A 138 -15.23 4.80 0.93
C PRO A 138 -13.71 5.03 1.01
N ALA A 139 -13.18 5.58 2.12
CA ALA A 139 -11.74 5.77 2.30
C ALA A 139 -10.97 4.44 2.29
N LYS A 140 -11.63 3.35 2.73
CA LYS A 140 -11.07 2.00 2.66
C LYS A 140 -10.74 1.58 1.24
N VAL A 141 -11.49 2.07 0.25
CA VAL A 141 -11.32 1.71 -1.17
C VAL A 141 -10.02 2.27 -1.73
N ILE A 142 -9.70 3.54 -1.43
CA ILE A 142 -8.43 4.15 -1.87
C ILE A 142 -7.24 3.46 -1.23
N ARG A 143 -7.28 3.24 0.09
CA ARG A 143 -6.19 2.54 0.79
C ARG A 143 -6.02 1.12 0.25
N ALA A 144 -7.12 0.38 0.06
CA ALA A 144 -7.06 -0.97 -0.50
C ALA A 144 -6.45 -0.97 -1.90
N ALA A 145 -6.80 0.02 -2.74
CA ALA A 145 -6.22 0.15 -4.06
C ALA A 145 -4.71 0.47 -4.01
N LEU A 146 -4.26 1.34 -3.11
CA LEU A 146 -2.83 1.58 -2.89
C LEU A 146 -2.10 0.31 -2.45
N ALA A 147 -2.69 -0.49 -1.56
CA ALA A 147 -2.06 -1.72 -1.08
C ALA A 147 -2.04 -2.83 -2.14
N LYS A 148 -3.07 -2.94 -3.00
CA LYS A 148 -3.27 -4.09 -3.90
C LYS A 148 -2.95 -3.83 -5.37
N ALA A 149 -3.04 -2.59 -5.86
CA ALA A 149 -2.72 -2.30 -7.26
C ALA A 149 -1.31 -2.78 -7.67
N PRO A 150 -0.25 -2.61 -6.84
CA PRO A 150 1.08 -3.09 -7.20
C PRO A 150 1.19 -4.62 -7.30
N LEU A 151 0.23 -5.36 -6.75
CA LEU A 151 0.23 -6.82 -6.67
C LEU A 151 -0.59 -7.48 -7.79
N MET A 152 -1.15 -6.67 -8.68
CA MET A 152 -1.89 -7.15 -9.84
C MET A 152 -0.94 -7.86 -10.82
N PRO A 153 -1.45 -8.88 -11.55
CA PRO A 153 -0.61 -9.72 -12.41
C PRO A 153 0.04 -8.95 -13.57
N ASP A 154 -0.60 -7.88 -14.03
CA ASP A 154 -0.14 -7.06 -15.13
C ASP A 154 -0.49 -5.57 -14.93
N ILE A 155 0.19 -4.71 -15.70
CA ILE A 155 0.05 -3.25 -15.62
C ILE A 155 -1.37 -2.80 -15.95
N SER A 156 -2.02 -3.41 -16.94
CA SER A 156 -3.37 -3.04 -17.38
C SER A 156 -4.38 -3.28 -16.26
N SER A 157 -4.36 -4.49 -15.67
CA SER A 157 -5.20 -4.84 -14.52
C SER A 157 -4.95 -3.91 -13.32
N SER A 158 -3.70 -3.55 -13.07
CA SER A 158 -3.33 -2.59 -12.03
C SER A 158 -3.94 -1.20 -12.27
N ILE A 159 -3.83 -0.66 -13.49
CA ILE A 159 -4.40 0.64 -13.85
C ILE A 159 -5.92 0.64 -13.72
N LEU A 160 -6.58 -0.42 -14.18
CA LEU A 160 -8.04 -0.57 -14.04
C LEU A 160 -8.45 -0.59 -12.57
N HIS A 161 -7.72 -1.30 -11.71
CA HIS A 161 -7.99 -1.36 -10.28
C HIS A 161 -7.84 0.00 -9.59
N MET A 162 -6.77 0.75 -9.91
CA MET A 162 -6.57 2.10 -9.37
C MET A 162 -7.71 3.04 -9.78
N TRP A 163 -8.12 3.00 -11.06
CA TRP A 163 -9.19 3.84 -11.55
C TRP A 163 -10.56 3.46 -10.98
N GLN A 164 -10.84 2.18 -10.76
CA GLN A 164 -12.05 1.77 -10.06
C GLN A 164 -12.16 2.43 -8.67
N ALA A 165 -11.04 2.59 -7.97
CA ALA A 165 -11.01 3.26 -6.67
C ALA A 165 -11.22 4.78 -6.79
N LEU A 166 -10.58 5.43 -7.77
CA LEU A 166 -10.75 6.86 -8.04
C LEU A 166 -12.20 7.18 -8.42
N GLU A 167 -12.81 6.38 -9.29
CA GLU A 167 -14.21 6.53 -9.74
C GLU A 167 -15.20 6.35 -8.58
N ASN A 168 -14.94 5.41 -7.66
CA ASN A 168 -15.79 5.15 -6.50
C ASN A 168 -15.83 6.33 -5.52
N ILE A 169 -14.78 7.15 -5.45
CA ILE A 169 -14.80 8.36 -4.63
C ILE A 169 -15.67 9.44 -5.24
N ILE A 170 -15.61 9.62 -6.56
CA ILE A 170 -16.25 10.77 -7.20
C ILE A 170 -17.72 10.50 -7.56
N ARG A 171 -18.12 9.22 -7.66
CA ARG A 171 -19.53 8.77 -7.76
C ARG A 171 -20.38 9.54 -8.77
N ILE A 172 -19.93 9.58 -10.02
CA ILE A 172 -20.64 10.28 -11.10
C ILE A 172 -21.47 9.29 -11.92
N GLN A 173 -22.71 9.65 -12.28
CA GLN A 173 -23.61 8.83 -13.10
C GLN A 173 -23.49 9.06 -14.62
N SER A 174 -23.02 10.23 -15.08
CA SER A 174 -22.90 10.59 -16.50
C SER A 174 -21.75 11.56 -16.77
N GLU A 175 -21.26 11.60 -18.03
CA GLU A 175 -20.13 12.45 -18.50
C GLU A 175 -18.80 12.23 -17.75
N ILE A 176 -18.36 10.97 -17.77
CA ILE A 176 -17.39 10.43 -16.81
C ILE A 176 -16.02 11.10 -16.93
N THR A 177 -15.45 11.26 -18.13
CA THR A 177 -14.03 11.69 -18.26
C THR A 177 -13.77 13.11 -17.77
N TYR A 178 -14.49 14.09 -18.32
CA TYR A 178 -14.25 15.52 -18.04
C TYR A 178 -14.56 15.82 -16.58
N ARG A 179 -15.74 15.38 -16.12
CA ARG A 179 -16.20 15.65 -14.76
C ARG A 179 -15.34 14.93 -13.72
N THR A 180 -14.92 13.69 -13.95
CA THR A 180 -14.00 13.00 -13.04
C THR A 180 -12.66 13.71 -12.95
N SER A 181 -12.09 14.14 -14.08
CA SER A 181 -10.80 14.85 -14.10
C SER A 181 -10.89 16.19 -13.38
N LEU A 182 -11.99 16.93 -13.55
CA LEU A 182 -12.21 18.22 -12.90
C LEU A 182 -12.40 18.07 -11.38
N LEU A 183 -13.19 17.09 -10.95
CA LEU A 183 -13.42 16.84 -9.52
C LEU A 183 -12.17 16.28 -8.82
N LEU A 184 -11.36 15.44 -9.49
CA LEU A 184 -10.04 15.05 -8.98
C LEU A 184 -9.12 16.25 -8.81
N ALA A 185 -9.13 17.17 -9.78
CA ALA A 185 -8.33 18.38 -9.72
C ALA A 185 -8.73 19.27 -8.53
N GLU A 186 -10.02 19.42 -8.26
CA GLU A 186 -10.49 20.15 -7.09
C GLU A 186 -10.13 19.44 -5.78
N LEU A 187 -10.37 18.13 -5.71
CA LEU A 187 -10.03 17.33 -4.53
C LEU A 187 -8.56 17.52 -4.16
N CYS A 188 -7.67 17.45 -5.16
CA CYS A 188 -6.22 17.53 -5.00
C CYS A 188 -5.65 18.96 -5.00
N ALA A 189 -6.48 19.99 -5.17
CA ALA A 189 -6.02 21.39 -5.20
C ALA A 189 -5.14 21.80 -4.01
N PRO A 190 -5.37 21.31 -2.77
CA PRO A 190 -4.49 21.60 -1.63
C PRO A 190 -3.07 21.01 -1.74
N ILE A 191 -2.86 20.01 -2.59
CA ILE A 191 -1.59 19.28 -2.73
C ILE A 191 -0.86 19.66 -4.03
N GLN A 192 -1.59 20.04 -5.07
CA GLN A 192 -1.03 20.29 -6.40
C GLN A 192 -1.91 21.28 -7.19
N PRO A 193 -1.34 22.09 -8.12
CA PRO A 193 -2.14 22.92 -9.01
C PRO A 193 -3.21 22.15 -9.76
N ARG A 194 -4.44 22.68 -9.76
CA ARG A 194 -5.62 22.09 -10.41
C ARG A 194 -5.38 21.74 -11.87
N SER A 195 -4.76 22.64 -12.64
CA SER A 195 -4.45 22.44 -14.07
C SER A 195 -3.59 21.19 -14.29
N LEU A 196 -2.54 21.03 -13.49
CA LEU A 196 -1.62 19.91 -13.59
C LEU A 196 -2.30 18.59 -13.20
N THR A 197 -3.11 18.58 -12.14
CA THR A 197 -3.88 17.39 -11.78
C THR A 197 -4.92 17.05 -12.85
N TYR A 198 -5.63 18.05 -13.39
CA TYR A 198 -6.62 17.87 -14.45
C TYR A 198 -6.00 17.25 -15.71
N ASP A 199 -4.88 17.78 -16.19
CA ASP A 199 -4.20 17.25 -17.37
C ASP A 199 -3.69 15.82 -17.15
N THR A 200 -3.16 15.56 -15.95
CA THR A 200 -2.70 14.22 -15.55
C THR A 200 -3.85 13.23 -15.49
N ALA A 201 -4.96 13.61 -14.86
CA ALA A 201 -6.17 12.80 -14.71
C ALA A 201 -6.80 12.52 -16.07
N LYS A 202 -6.95 13.52 -16.93
CA LYS A 202 -7.51 13.38 -18.28
C LYS A 202 -6.66 12.42 -19.12
N LYS A 203 -5.34 12.55 -19.09
CA LYS A 203 -4.42 11.66 -19.81
C LYS A 203 -4.50 10.22 -19.27
N SER A 204 -4.45 10.06 -17.94
CA SER A 204 -4.52 8.74 -17.31
C SER A 204 -5.88 8.06 -17.51
N TYR A 205 -6.99 8.82 -17.55
CA TYR A 205 -8.30 8.28 -17.89
C TYR A 205 -8.35 7.81 -19.34
N GLY A 206 -7.69 8.52 -20.25
CA GLY A 206 -7.50 8.09 -21.63
C GLY A 206 -6.77 6.74 -21.74
N ASP A 207 -5.72 6.55 -20.94
CA ASP A 207 -5.01 5.27 -20.82
C ASP A 207 -5.96 4.17 -20.32
N ARG A 208 -6.70 4.43 -19.23
CA ARG A 208 -7.71 3.52 -18.67
C ARG A 208 -8.79 3.13 -19.68
N SER A 209 -9.31 4.09 -20.43
CA SER A 209 -10.37 3.85 -21.41
C SER A 209 -9.89 2.95 -22.56
N LYS A 210 -8.67 3.18 -23.08
CA LYS A 210 -8.07 2.32 -24.11
C LYS A 210 -7.86 0.89 -23.61
N ILE A 211 -7.39 0.75 -22.37
CA ILE A 211 -7.19 -0.56 -21.72
C ILE A 211 -8.54 -1.30 -21.59
N ALA A 212 -9.56 -0.63 -21.05
CA ALA A 212 -10.87 -1.23 -20.83
C ALA A 212 -11.56 -1.67 -22.13
N HIS A 213 -11.33 -0.96 -23.25
CA HIS A 213 -11.88 -1.31 -24.56
C HIS A 213 -10.96 -2.21 -25.40
N GLY A 214 -9.83 -2.67 -24.86
CA GLY A 214 -8.90 -3.54 -25.58
C GLY A 214 -8.20 -2.88 -26.78
N SER A 215 -8.20 -1.55 -26.85
CA SER A 215 -7.59 -0.78 -27.96
C SER A 215 -6.15 -0.37 -27.68
N SER A 216 -5.58 -0.76 -26.54
CA SER A 216 -4.17 -0.53 -26.21
C SER A 216 -3.32 -1.71 -26.70
N SER A 217 -2.38 -1.45 -27.62
CA SER A 217 -1.44 -2.47 -28.14
C SER A 217 -0.32 -2.80 -27.16
N SER A 218 0.07 -1.84 -26.31
CA SER A 218 0.99 -2.02 -25.19
C SER A 218 0.64 -1.03 -24.08
N VAL A 219 0.97 -1.37 -22.84
CA VAL A 219 0.84 -0.48 -21.68
C VAL A 219 2.17 -0.47 -20.94
N ASP A 220 2.71 0.71 -20.71
CA ASP A 220 4.04 0.89 -20.11
C ASP A 220 3.99 1.33 -18.64
N ILE A 221 5.17 1.37 -18.03
CA ILE A 221 5.33 1.76 -16.62
C ILE A 221 5.01 3.24 -16.38
N PHE A 222 5.15 4.12 -17.38
CA PHE A 222 4.83 5.54 -17.24
C PHE A 222 3.32 5.78 -17.17
N GLN A 223 2.53 5.01 -17.92
CA GLN A 223 1.07 5.00 -17.81
C GLN A 223 0.65 4.51 -16.42
N TRP A 224 1.30 3.44 -15.93
CA TRP A 224 1.08 2.93 -14.56
C TRP A 224 1.38 4.00 -13.50
N MET A 225 2.55 4.63 -13.59
CA MET A 225 2.97 5.66 -12.65
C MET A 225 2.07 6.88 -12.66
N ARG A 226 1.49 7.24 -13.82
CA ARG A 226 0.53 8.34 -13.92
C ARG A 226 -0.71 8.06 -13.09
N ALA A 227 -1.27 6.85 -13.19
CA ALA A 227 -2.43 6.43 -12.40
C ALA A 227 -2.06 6.27 -10.91
N TRP A 228 -0.91 5.67 -10.61
CA TRP A 228 -0.39 5.50 -9.26
C TRP A 228 -0.19 6.84 -8.55
N GLY A 229 0.45 7.80 -9.22
CA GLY A 229 0.66 9.15 -8.70
C GLY A 229 -0.64 9.90 -8.42
N LEU A 230 -1.67 9.73 -9.26
CA LEU A 230 -3.01 10.28 -8.99
C LEU A 230 -3.63 9.65 -7.74
N LEU A 231 -3.51 8.34 -7.57
CA LEU A 231 -4.02 7.63 -6.40
C LEU A 231 -3.29 8.06 -5.10
N GLN A 232 -1.97 8.20 -5.14
CA GLN A 232 -1.16 8.73 -4.04
C GLN A 232 -1.61 10.14 -3.64
N LYS A 233 -1.74 11.05 -4.61
CA LYS A 233 -2.17 12.44 -4.35
C LYS A 233 -3.61 12.53 -3.85
N THR A 234 -4.49 11.70 -4.38
CA THR A 234 -5.87 11.58 -3.91
C THR A 234 -5.90 11.17 -2.44
N CYS A 235 -5.09 10.17 -2.06
CA CYS A 235 -4.93 9.75 -0.66
C CYS A 235 -4.42 10.90 0.22
N GLN A 236 -3.37 11.61 -0.20
CA GLN A 236 -2.83 12.77 0.54
C GLN A 236 -3.86 13.89 0.70
N ALA A 237 -4.63 14.18 -0.35
CA ALA A 237 -5.64 15.23 -0.33
C ALA A 237 -6.80 14.91 0.63
N ILE A 238 -7.28 13.65 0.63
CA ILE A 238 -8.30 13.17 1.57
C ILE A 238 -7.81 13.27 3.01
N LEU A 239 -6.54 12.89 3.25
CA LEU A 239 -5.92 12.98 4.57
C LEU A 239 -5.85 14.44 5.05
N LEU A 240 -5.40 15.36 4.20
CA LEU A 240 -5.28 16.78 4.51
C LEU A 240 -6.66 17.43 4.77
N ARG A 241 -7.68 17.04 4.00
CA ARG A 241 -9.07 17.52 4.19
C ARG A 241 -9.75 16.90 5.41
N GLY A 242 -9.26 15.77 5.92
CA GLY A 242 -9.89 15.05 7.02
C GLY A 242 -11.21 14.36 6.63
N GLY A 243 -11.43 14.09 5.34
CA GLY A 243 -12.67 13.50 4.85
C GLY A 243 -12.72 13.38 3.33
N ILE A 244 -13.71 12.64 2.83
CA ILE A 244 -13.99 12.55 1.40
C ILE A 244 -15.15 13.49 1.09
N PRO A 245 -14.92 14.61 0.39
CA PRO A 245 -16.00 15.50 -0.01
C PRO A 245 -16.87 14.83 -1.08
N SER A 246 -18.15 15.16 -1.06
CA SER A 246 -19.11 14.81 -2.12
C SER A 246 -18.80 15.55 -3.41
N ALA A 247 -19.31 15.02 -4.53
CA ALA A 247 -19.19 15.67 -5.83
C ALA A 247 -19.81 17.08 -5.84
N ASP A 248 -20.90 17.30 -5.09
CA ASP A 248 -21.58 18.59 -4.99
C ASP A 248 -20.79 19.59 -4.13
N GLU A 249 -20.11 19.13 -3.08
CA GLU A 249 -19.17 19.97 -2.31
C GLU A 249 -18.00 20.42 -3.19
N LEU A 250 -17.35 19.49 -3.89
CA LEU A 250 -16.27 19.82 -4.83
C LEU A 250 -16.74 20.75 -5.96
N THR A 251 -17.95 20.55 -6.47
CA THR A 251 -18.51 21.44 -7.51
C THR A 251 -18.77 22.84 -6.97
N ARG A 252 -19.26 22.97 -5.72
CA ARG A 252 -19.45 24.28 -5.09
C ARG A 252 -18.12 24.98 -4.82
N GLU A 253 -17.09 24.24 -4.38
CA GLU A 253 -15.74 24.77 -4.19
C GLU A 253 -15.17 25.32 -5.51
N LEU A 254 -15.34 24.59 -6.63
CA LEU A 254 -14.93 25.03 -7.96
C LEU A 254 -15.58 26.34 -8.41
N LEU A 255 -16.85 26.56 -8.04
CA LEU A 255 -17.61 27.77 -8.41
C LEU A 255 -17.35 28.96 -7.48
N ALA A 256 -16.73 28.74 -6.31
CA ALA A 256 -16.42 29.78 -5.34
C ALA A 256 -15.13 30.55 -5.66
N HIS A 257 -14.43 30.17 -6.73
CA HIS A 257 -13.16 30.73 -7.20
C HIS A 257 -13.28 31.22 -8.65
#